data_AF-A0A838HE07-F1
#
_entry.id   AF-A0A838HE07-F1
#
_cell.length_a   1.000
_cell.length_b   1.000
_cell.length_c   1.000
_cell.angle_alpha   90.00
_cell.angle_beta   90.00
_cell.angle_gamma   90.00
#
_symmetry.space_group_name_H-M   'P 1'
#
loop_
_entity.id
_entity.type
_entity.pdbx_description
1 polymer ?
#
loop_
_entity_poly.entity_id
_entity_poly.type
_entity_poly.pdbx_seq_one_letter_code
_entity_poly.pdbx_strand_id
1 'polypeptide(L)'
;FFGARDAANAQLDSEYSANAETKRALLVEAERLLPVTDVKAARDAFRTIAERWDAAGKVPRGDLKDIENRFKSVEQAVRGAEDVSWRRSNPEGHARASDAVAKLETTLATLRTDLVKAEQAGNRAAADQVRASISARQSWLDEARKALTEFGGP
;
A
#
# COMPACT_ATOMS: atom_id res chain seq x y z
N PHE A 1 17.02 45.89 -20.94
CA PHE A 1 16.03 44.94 -20.38
C PHE A 1 16.36 43.46 -20.63
N PHE A 2 17.37 43.10 -21.43
CA PHE A 2 17.77 41.70 -21.65
C PHE A 2 18.76 41.17 -20.59
N GLY A 3 19.80 41.94 -20.22
CA GLY A 3 20.81 41.48 -19.25
C GLY A 3 20.29 41.16 -17.84
N ALA A 4 19.18 41.75 -17.40
CA ALA A 4 18.57 41.42 -16.10
C ALA A 4 17.84 40.07 -16.13
N ARG A 5 17.31 39.65 -17.29
CA ARG A 5 16.70 38.31 -17.47
C ARG A 5 17.77 37.24 -17.62
N ASP A 6 18.86 37.55 -18.31
CA ASP A 6 19.98 36.63 -18.50
C ASP A 6 20.71 36.33 -17.19
N ALA A 7 20.93 37.34 -16.35
CA ALA A 7 21.52 37.16 -15.02
C ALA A 7 20.61 36.36 -14.07
N ALA A 8 19.29 36.58 -14.11
CA ALA A 8 18.33 35.83 -13.31
C ALA A 8 18.24 34.35 -13.73
N ASN A 9 18.30 34.07 -15.04
CA ASN A 9 18.33 32.70 -15.55
C ASN A 9 19.65 31.99 -15.18
N ALA A 10 20.79 32.68 -15.29
CA ALA A 10 22.08 32.11 -14.91
C ALA A 10 22.15 31.76 -13.41
N GLN A 11 21.55 32.60 -12.54
CA GLN A 11 21.47 32.32 -11.11
C GLN A 11 20.60 31.08 -10.81
N LEU A 12 19.47 30.94 -11.50
CA LEU A 12 18.58 29.77 -11.38
C LEU A 12 19.24 28.49 -11.88
N ASP A 13 19.98 28.55 -13.00
CA ASP A 13 20.70 27.40 -13.53
C ASP A 13 21.81 26.93 -12.58
N SER A 14 22.51 27.87 -11.93
CA SER A 14 23.50 27.53 -10.90
C SER A 14 22.86 26.91 -9.66
N GLU A 15 21.74 27.45 -9.19
CA GLU A 15 20.99 26.91 -8.05
C GLU A 15 20.47 25.50 -8.35
N TYR A 16 19.87 25.29 -9.52
CA TYR A 16 19.36 23.98 -9.93
C TYR A 16 20.48 22.96 -10.09
N SER A 17 21.64 23.37 -10.59
CA SER A 17 22.81 22.49 -10.71
C SER A 17 23.30 22.02 -9.33
N ALA A 18 23.38 22.91 -8.35
CA ALA A 18 23.75 22.57 -6.97
C ALA A 18 22.70 21.63 -6.31
N ASN A 19 21.41 21.87 -6.57
CA ASN A 19 20.33 20.98 -6.13
C ASN A 19 20.46 19.59 -6.78
N ALA A 20 20.82 19.52 -8.06
CA ALA A 20 21.02 18.27 -8.78
C ALA A 20 22.19 17.46 -8.21
N GLU A 21 23.30 18.09 -7.86
CA GLU A 21 24.41 17.44 -7.15
C GLU A 21 23.97 16.86 -5.81
N THR A 22 23.21 17.64 -5.02
CA THR A 22 22.65 17.18 -3.74
C THR A 22 21.74 15.97 -3.93
N LYS A 23 20.83 16.01 -4.92
CA LYS A 23 19.93 14.88 -5.22
C LYS A 23 20.70 13.66 -5.72
N ARG A 24 21.75 13.82 -6.53
CA ARG A 24 22.61 12.70 -6.94
C ARG A 24 23.33 12.06 -5.75
N ALA A 25 23.79 12.84 -4.78
CA ALA A 25 24.39 12.31 -3.57
C ALA A 25 23.36 11.50 -2.74
N LEU A 26 22.13 12.00 -2.61
CA LEU A 26 21.02 11.29 -1.97
C LEU A 26 20.63 10.02 -2.72
N LEU A 27 20.69 10.01 -4.06
CA LEU A 27 20.49 8.78 -4.84
C LEU A 27 21.52 7.72 -4.52
N VAL A 28 22.79 8.08 -4.43
CA VAL A 28 23.86 7.14 -4.06
C VAL A 28 23.61 6.59 -2.66
N GLU A 29 23.13 7.41 -1.73
CA GLU A 29 22.74 6.96 -0.39
C GLU A 29 21.53 6.01 -0.43
N ALA A 30 20.52 6.33 -1.24
CA ALA A 30 19.32 5.51 -1.41
C ALA A 30 19.64 4.15 -2.08
N GLU A 31 20.50 4.15 -3.10
CA GLU A 31 20.91 2.94 -3.82
C GLU A 31 21.69 1.97 -2.93
N ARG A 32 22.37 2.46 -1.87
CA ARG A 32 23.01 1.61 -0.87
C ARG A 32 22.02 0.83 0.00
N LEU A 33 20.74 1.19 0.02
CA LEU A 33 19.71 0.41 0.68
C LEU A 33 19.41 -0.90 -0.06
N LEU A 34 19.91 -1.04 -1.30
CA LEU A 34 19.70 -2.21 -2.14
C LEU A 34 20.93 -3.14 -2.12
N PRO A 35 20.73 -4.48 -2.06
CA PRO A 35 19.45 -5.16 -1.87
C PRO A 35 18.91 -4.99 -0.45
N VAL A 36 17.59 -4.92 -0.29
CA VAL A 36 16.94 -4.73 1.01
C VAL A 36 17.00 -6.03 1.82
N THR A 37 17.85 -6.05 2.84
CA THR A 37 17.99 -7.19 3.77
C THR A 37 17.21 -6.98 5.07
N ASP A 38 17.11 -5.73 5.54
CA ASP A 38 16.29 -5.32 6.68
C ASP A 38 15.29 -4.27 6.21
N VAL A 39 14.04 -4.69 6.09
CA VAL A 39 12.93 -3.86 5.60
C VAL A 39 12.70 -2.65 6.51
N LYS A 40 12.73 -2.85 7.84
CA LYS A 40 12.43 -1.77 8.78
C LYS A 40 13.53 -0.71 8.71
N ALA A 41 14.79 -1.13 8.76
CA ALA A 41 15.92 -0.23 8.66
C ALA A 41 15.95 0.50 7.30
N ALA A 42 15.69 -0.22 6.20
CA ALA A 42 15.66 0.37 4.86
C ALA A 42 14.55 1.41 4.70
N ARG A 43 13.34 1.14 5.22
CA ARG A 43 12.23 2.10 5.18
C ARG A 43 12.52 3.34 6.03
N ASP A 44 13.02 3.15 7.24
CA ASP A 44 13.34 4.25 8.15
C ASP A 44 14.44 5.16 7.53
N ALA A 45 15.47 4.56 6.91
CA ALA A 45 16.52 5.29 6.20
C ALA A 45 16.00 5.98 4.93
N PHE A 46 15.19 5.30 4.12
CA PHE A 46 14.60 5.87 2.90
C PHE A 46 13.73 7.09 3.22
N ARG A 47 12.95 7.06 4.32
CA ARG A 47 12.17 8.22 4.78
C ARG A 47 13.05 9.43 5.05
N THR A 48 14.16 9.26 5.76
CA THR A 48 15.11 10.36 6.02
C THR A 48 15.74 10.90 4.74
N ILE A 49 16.03 10.03 3.76
CA ILE A 49 16.54 10.46 2.45
C ILE A 49 15.45 11.23 1.68
N ALA A 50 14.20 10.77 1.69
CA ALA A 50 13.07 11.45 1.05
C ALA A 50 12.83 12.85 1.64
N GLU A 51 12.91 13.02 2.95
CA GLU A 51 12.82 14.34 3.59
C GLU A 51 13.92 15.30 3.10
N ARG A 52 15.17 14.81 2.98
CA ARG A 52 16.29 15.59 2.43
C ARG A 52 16.15 15.84 0.93
N TRP A 53 15.53 14.92 0.20
CA TRP A 53 15.27 15.03 -1.23
C TRP A 53 14.28 16.14 -1.54
N ASP A 54 13.21 16.23 -0.77
CA ASP A 54 12.19 17.27 -0.89
C ASP A 54 12.76 18.64 -0.50
N ALA A 55 13.62 18.67 0.53
CA ALA A 55 14.32 19.89 0.95
C ALA A 55 15.34 20.40 -0.08
N ALA A 56 15.92 19.52 -0.91
CA ALA A 56 16.92 19.88 -1.91
C ALA A 56 16.38 20.70 -3.10
N GLY A 57 15.06 20.87 -3.23
CA GLY A 57 14.47 21.77 -4.24
C GLY A 57 14.47 21.21 -5.67
N LYS A 58 14.47 22.11 -6.66
CA LYS A 58 14.31 21.76 -8.09
C LYS A 58 15.66 21.50 -8.76
N VAL A 59 15.66 20.58 -9.73
CA VAL A 59 16.82 20.24 -10.57
C VAL A 59 16.58 20.66 -12.01
N PRO A 60 17.62 20.74 -12.86
CA PRO A 60 17.47 21.06 -14.27
C PRO A 60 16.58 20.05 -14.97
N ARG A 61 15.78 20.51 -15.94
CA ARG A 61 14.82 19.66 -16.66
C ARG A 61 15.46 18.43 -17.33
N GLY A 62 16.72 18.54 -17.76
CA GLY A 62 17.46 17.43 -18.39
C GLY A 62 17.75 16.30 -17.41
N ASP A 63 18.01 16.61 -16.14
CA ASP A 63 18.35 15.64 -15.10
C ASP A 63 17.13 15.12 -14.35
N LEU A 64 16.05 15.91 -14.31
CA LEU A 64 14.83 15.63 -13.53
C LEU A 64 14.33 14.19 -13.72
N LYS A 65 14.17 13.77 -14.98
CA LYS A 65 13.58 12.46 -15.30
C LYS A 65 14.47 11.31 -14.82
N ASP A 66 15.78 11.38 -15.04
CA ASP A 66 16.71 10.32 -14.63
C ASP A 66 16.77 10.22 -13.10
N ILE A 67 16.95 11.37 -12.46
CA ILE A 67 17.08 11.50 -11.01
C ILE A 67 15.80 11.01 -10.30
N GLU A 68 14.61 11.42 -10.77
CA GLU A 68 13.33 10.96 -10.20
C GLU A 68 13.07 9.47 -10.44
N ASN A 69 13.38 8.95 -11.63
CA ASN A 69 13.12 7.54 -11.94
C ASN A 69 13.97 6.62 -11.07
N ARG A 70 15.25 6.96 -10.86
CA ARG A 70 16.13 6.18 -9.97
C ARG A 70 15.63 6.22 -8.53
N PHE A 71 15.22 7.40 -8.05
CA PHE A 71 14.66 7.54 -6.70
C PHE A 71 13.40 6.68 -6.51
N LYS A 72 12.46 6.74 -7.46
CA LYS A 72 11.25 5.93 -7.48
C LYS A 72 11.56 4.43 -7.57
N SER A 73 12.60 4.03 -8.30
CA SER A 73 12.99 2.63 -8.39
C SER A 73 13.47 2.10 -7.05
N VAL A 74 14.24 2.89 -6.28
CA VAL A 74 14.64 2.52 -4.92
C VAL A 74 13.42 2.44 -4.01
N GLU A 75 12.53 3.43 -4.07
CA GLU A 75 11.27 3.43 -3.31
C GLU A 75 10.46 2.14 -3.54
N GLN A 76 10.27 1.77 -4.80
CA GLN A 76 9.54 0.56 -5.18
C GLN A 76 10.23 -0.71 -4.67
N ALA A 77 11.56 -0.77 -4.70
CA ALA A 77 12.30 -1.90 -4.18
C ALA A 77 12.16 -2.03 -2.64
N VAL A 78 12.17 -0.91 -1.91
CA VAL A 78 11.93 -0.89 -0.45
C VAL A 78 10.51 -1.33 -0.12
N ARG A 79 9.49 -0.78 -0.80
CA ARG A 79 8.08 -1.18 -0.61
C ARG A 79 7.86 -2.65 -0.97
N GLY A 80 8.40 -3.12 -2.10
CA GLY A 80 8.27 -4.51 -2.51
C GLY A 80 8.93 -5.49 -1.53
N ALA A 81 10.06 -5.11 -0.91
CA ALA A 81 10.67 -5.91 0.14
C ALA A 81 9.80 -5.98 1.41
N GLU A 82 9.10 -4.89 1.75
CA GLU A 82 8.12 -4.86 2.84
C GLU A 82 6.95 -5.80 2.59
N ASP A 83 6.37 -5.75 1.39
CA ASP A 83 5.26 -6.65 1.01
C ASP A 83 5.67 -8.12 1.07
N VAL A 84 6.87 -8.46 0.58
CA VAL A 84 7.41 -9.83 0.64
C VAL A 84 7.64 -10.27 2.09
N SER A 85 8.20 -9.40 2.93
CA SER A 85 8.41 -9.69 4.35
C SER A 85 7.09 -9.91 5.07
N TRP A 86 6.09 -9.05 4.82
CA TRP A 86 4.75 -9.16 5.40
C TRP A 86 4.08 -10.50 5.02
N ARG A 87 4.06 -10.83 3.73
CA ARG A 87 3.51 -12.09 3.20
C ARG A 87 4.19 -13.32 3.79
N ARG A 88 5.52 -13.26 4.01
CA ARG A 88 6.26 -14.37 4.63
C ARG A 88 5.97 -14.48 6.12
N SER A 89 5.79 -13.37 6.83
CA SER A 89 5.57 -13.35 8.28
C SER A 89 4.13 -13.64 8.69
N ASN A 90 3.14 -13.47 7.81
CA ASN A 90 1.72 -13.63 8.17
C ASN A 90 0.89 -14.64 7.33
N PRO A 91 1.44 -15.79 6.90
CA PRO A 91 0.67 -16.81 6.17
C PRO A 91 -0.42 -17.45 7.04
N GLU A 92 -0.19 -17.57 8.34
CA GLU A 92 -1.16 -18.16 9.27
C GLU A 92 -2.39 -17.27 9.50
N GLY A 93 -2.20 -15.95 9.53
CA GLY A 93 -3.30 -14.99 9.66
C GLY A 93 -4.22 -15.03 8.45
N HIS A 94 -3.65 -15.02 7.25
CA HIS A 94 -4.39 -15.18 6.00
C HIS A 94 -5.12 -16.53 5.93
N ALA A 95 -4.44 -17.64 6.24
CA ALA A 95 -5.05 -18.97 6.24
C ALA A 95 -6.25 -19.05 7.20
N ARG A 96 -6.08 -18.57 8.45
CA ARG A 96 -7.17 -18.53 9.44
C ARG A 96 -8.34 -17.66 9.00
N ALA A 97 -8.08 -16.51 8.39
CA ALA A 97 -9.13 -15.64 7.85
C ALA A 97 -9.88 -16.30 6.67
N SER A 98 -9.15 -16.97 5.78
CA SER A 98 -9.72 -17.70 4.63
C SER A 98 -10.62 -18.86 5.09
N ASP A 99 -10.17 -19.63 6.07
CA ASP A 99 -10.97 -20.72 6.68
C ASP A 99 -12.25 -20.18 7.34
N ALA A 100 -12.15 -19.05 8.05
CA ALA A 100 -13.30 -18.41 8.68
C ALA A 100 -14.33 -17.92 7.64
N VAL A 101 -13.86 -17.29 6.56
CA VAL A 101 -14.71 -16.87 5.43
C VAL A 101 -15.43 -18.07 4.81
N ALA A 102 -14.71 -19.15 4.48
CA ALA A 102 -15.29 -20.34 3.87
C ALA A 102 -16.38 -20.98 4.75
N LYS A 103 -16.16 -21.03 6.08
CA LYS A 103 -17.14 -21.54 7.04
C LYS A 103 -18.38 -20.65 7.15
N LEU A 104 -18.21 -19.33 7.12
CA LEU A 104 -19.32 -18.37 7.15
C LEU A 104 -20.16 -18.44 5.88
N GLU A 105 -19.53 -18.54 4.71
CA GLU A 105 -20.22 -18.70 3.42
C GLU A 105 -21.03 -20.00 3.37
N THR A 106 -20.44 -21.12 3.83
CA THR A 106 -21.14 -22.40 3.95
C THR A 106 -22.36 -22.27 4.86
N THR A 107 -22.20 -21.63 6.02
CA THR A 107 -23.31 -21.44 6.97
C THR A 107 -24.41 -20.55 6.39
N LEU A 108 -24.05 -19.48 5.68
CA LEU A 108 -25.00 -18.59 5.01
C LEU A 108 -25.77 -19.31 3.91
N ALA A 109 -25.13 -20.21 3.15
CA ALA A 109 -25.80 -21.02 2.15
C ALA A 109 -26.88 -21.93 2.77
N THR A 110 -26.58 -22.56 3.91
CA THR A 110 -27.57 -23.36 4.66
C THR A 110 -28.72 -22.50 5.15
N LEU A 111 -28.44 -21.35 5.80
CA LEU A 111 -29.49 -20.46 6.31
C LEU A 111 -30.38 -19.89 5.19
N ARG A 112 -29.81 -19.57 4.02
CA ARG A 112 -30.60 -19.13 2.86
C ARG A 112 -31.56 -20.23 2.38
N THR A 113 -31.11 -21.49 2.42
CA THR A 113 -31.96 -22.64 2.10
C THR A 113 -33.09 -22.79 3.11
N ASP A 114 -32.79 -22.64 4.40
CA ASP A 114 -33.79 -22.74 5.47
C ASP A 114 -34.80 -21.58 5.43
N LEU A 115 -34.36 -20.39 5.01
CA LEU A 115 -35.25 -19.25 4.77
C LEU A 115 -36.30 -19.58 3.70
N VAL A 116 -35.86 -20.11 2.56
CA VAL A 116 -36.77 -20.50 1.47
C VAL A 116 -37.78 -21.55 1.94
N LYS A 117 -37.34 -22.55 2.72
CA LYS A 117 -38.23 -23.57 3.29
C LYS A 117 -39.26 -22.95 4.27
N ALA A 118 -38.82 -22.04 5.13
CA ALA A 118 -39.71 -21.36 6.08
C ALA A 118 -40.75 -20.48 5.37
N GLU A 119 -40.34 -19.79 4.30
CA GLU A 119 -41.23 -18.98 3.46
C GLU A 119 -42.26 -19.85 2.73
N GLN A 120 -41.84 -20.96 2.13
CA GLN A 120 -42.73 -21.91 1.47
C GLN A 120 -43.73 -22.56 2.45
N ALA A 121 -43.31 -22.81 3.69
CA ALA A 121 -44.17 -23.30 4.76
C ALA A 121 -45.11 -22.23 5.33
N GLY A 122 -45.02 -20.96 4.89
CA GLY A 122 -45.81 -19.85 5.41
C GLY A 122 -45.47 -19.45 6.86
N ASN A 123 -44.37 -19.96 7.41
CA ASN A 123 -43.98 -19.71 8.79
C ASN A 123 -43.18 -18.40 8.90
N ARG A 124 -43.91 -17.27 8.98
CA ARG A 124 -43.31 -15.93 9.04
C ARG A 124 -42.34 -15.75 10.21
N ALA A 125 -42.69 -16.24 11.40
CA ALA A 125 -41.82 -16.11 12.58
C ALA A 125 -40.47 -16.81 12.38
N ALA A 126 -40.48 -18.03 11.82
CA ALA A 126 -39.25 -18.75 11.50
C ALA A 126 -38.45 -18.04 10.38
N ALA A 127 -39.12 -17.55 9.34
CA ALA A 127 -38.46 -16.79 8.27
C ALA A 127 -37.76 -15.53 8.80
N ASP A 128 -38.40 -14.77 9.69
CA ASP A 128 -37.83 -13.56 10.28
C ASP A 128 -36.61 -13.88 11.17
N GLN A 129 -36.67 -14.97 11.95
CA GLN A 129 -35.54 -15.43 12.76
C GLN A 129 -34.33 -15.84 11.89
N VAL A 130 -34.57 -16.54 10.77
CA VAL A 130 -33.51 -16.93 9.85
C VAL A 130 -32.93 -15.71 9.13
N ARG A 131 -33.74 -14.73 8.72
CA ARG A 131 -33.26 -13.46 8.13
C ARG A 131 -32.35 -12.70 9.09
N ALA A 132 -32.73 -12.58 10.36
CA ALA A 132 -31.88 -11.95 11.37
C ALA A 132 -30.54 -12.70 11.52
N SER A 133 -30.58 -14.04 11.51
CA SER A 133 -29.39 -14.90 11.57
C SER A 133 -28.46 -14.75 10.37
N ILE A 134 -29.03 -14.54 9.17
CA ILE A 134 -28.30 -14.26 7.92
C ILE A 134 -27.62 -12.90 8.01
N SER A 135 -28.37 -11.86 8.39
CA SER A 135 -27.84 -10.49 8.51
C SER A 135 -26.65 -10.43 9.47
N ALA A 136 -26.77 -11.02 10.65
CA ALA A 136 -25.67 -11.08 11.62
C ALA A 136 -24.41 -11.77 11.05
N ARG A 137 -24.58 -12.87 10.31
CA ARG A 137 -23.47 -13.62 9.69
C ARG A 137 -22.89 -12.93 8.47
N GLN A 138 -23.68 -12.15 7.74
CA GLN A 138 -23.18 -11.31 6.64
C GLN A 138 -22.25 -10.21 7.17
N SER A 139 -22.63 -9.53 8.25
CA SER A 139 -21.74 -8.54 8.88
C SER A 139 -20.41 -9.17 9.33
N TRP A 140 -20.44 -10.40 9.87
CA TRP A 140 -19.21 -11.12 10.23
C TRP A 140 -18.40 -11.58 9.01
N LEU A 141 -19.06 -11.98 7.93
CA LEU A 141 -18.39 -12.34 6.67
C LEU A 141 -17.67 -11.13 6.06
N ASP A 142 -18.32 -9.97 6.05
CA ASP A 142 -17.74 -8.74 5.53
C ASP A 142 -16.50 -8.34 6.34
N GLU A 143 -16.56 -8.46 7.67
CA GLU A 143 -15.40 -8.19 8.52
C GLU A 143 -14.27 -9.21 8.32
N ALA A 144 -14.60 -10.50 8.20
CA ALA A 144 -13.61 -11.54 7.90
C ALA A 144 -12.95 -11.35 6.53
N ARG A 145 -13.69 -10.84 5.53
CA ARG A 145 -13.16 -10.49 4.21
C ARG A 145 -12.23 -9.28 4.25
N LYS A 146 -12.54 -8.25 5.06
CA LYS A 146 -11.60 -7.13 5.28
C LYS A 146 -10.30 -7.62 5.91
N ALA A 147 -10.39 -8.44 6.96
CA ALA A 147 -9.21 -9.03 7.60
C ALA A 147 -8.38 -9.87 6.60
N LEU A 148 -9.03 -10.59 5.68
CA LEU A 148 -8.33 -11.33 4.63
C LEU A 148 -7.54 -10.40 3.69
N THR A 149 -8.10 -9.25 3.31
CA THR A 149 -7.39 -8.23 2.52
C THR A 149 -6.23 -7.62 3.32
N GLU A 150 -6.43 -7.28 4.58
CA GLU A 150 -5.37 -6.74 5.46
C GLU A 150 -4.20 -7.72 5.62
N PHE A 151 -4.48 -9.02 5.71
CA PHE A 151 -3.46 -10.06 5.76
C PHE A 151 -2.91 -10.46 4.38
N GLY A 152 -3.62 -10.18 3.30
CA GLY A 152 -3.22 -10.40 1.91
C GLY A 152 -2.28 -9.33 1.35
N GLY A 153 -2.19 -8.18 2.01
CA GLY A 153 -1.46 -7.00 1.56
C GLY A 153 -2.36 -6.02 0.78
N PRO A 154 -1.97 -4.73 0.69
CA PRO A 154 -2.72 -3.69 0.00
C PRO A 154 -2.86 -3.91 -1.52
#